data_AF-Q4CRR0-F1
#
_entry.id   AF-Q4CRR0-F1
#
_cell.length_a   1.000
_cell.length_b   1.000
_cell.length_c   1.000
_cell.angle_alpha   90.00
_cell.angle_beta   90.00
_cell.angle_gamma   90.00
#
_symmetry.space_group_name_H-M   'P 1'
#
loop_
_entity.id
_entity.type
_entity.pdbx_description
1 polymer ?
#
loop_
_entity_poly.entity_id
_entity_poly.type
_entity_poly.pdbx_seq_one_letter_code
_entity_poly.pdbx_strand_id
1 'polypeptide(L)'
;MHRGKPVVIALDSEFLKTHGHVLTRAVAFVPFSARKGTSGSEHQFDGSVVATSTSLHSSLSPSLPVPKRQAFRRATVFGVPIILNLDPVEVMRRADVLPCGHSLALELRTGLVSGERLRTLQERHARSDSKAFLRRTEEATTTTTTTTTFSGNRAWHLEFNSLCPYSIPNIRRADHSWFKAIYSASVHSSEFRGAAMCLDHLKTYGKGRRQERSLSFLLRHHPTLLQEILRVSFSSAEAWCAWLVMCGDLVEKELRQLAEKYRQMSSSPFTPSILMEYDPSYKGVQYKECGNMEEFSYELSRLWYILLRHGGEVGTKLYTYGDMDAKAIQNTLRLSCCMKTRYSPRASQSARLCSPPSQLTGADEASNNKSDSQHVLNPLQPESGQLLTSPYEAKVVDVTRHTLFAASGFRTSPRVIPPLGDALEKAAIVDEAAVRLRSQSDPHNPVWDAKALACITVACGICLG
;
A
#
# COMPACT_ATOMS: atom_id res chain seq x y z
N MET A 1 35.00 -5.18 -23.70
CA MET A 1 34.06 -5.97 -22.85
C MET A 1 32.69 -5.30 -22.91
N HIS A 2 31.72 -5.88 -23.62
CA HIS A 2 30.33 -5.43 -23.50
C HIS A 2 29.86 -5.82 -22.09
N ARG A 3 29.85 -4.87 -21.15
CA ARG A 3 29.15 -5.08 -19.88
C ARG A 3 27.70 -5.34 -20.24
N GLY A 4 27.23 -6.56 -19.99
CA GLY A 4 25.81 -6.85 -20.12
C GLY A 4 25.02 -5.88 -19.25
N LYS A 5 23.77 -5.59 -19.64
CA LYS A 5 22.87 -4.76 -18.82
C LYS A 5 22.18 -5.64 -17.78
N PRO A 6 22.02 -5.18 -16.54
CA PRO A 6 21.31 -5.94 -15.53
C PRO A 6 19.85 -6.10 -15.95
N VAL A 7 19.24 -7.20 -15.50
CA VAL A 7 17.78 -7.33 -15.59
C VAL A 7 17.16 -6.31 -14.66
N VAL A 8 16.18 -5.53 -15.13
CA VAL A 8 15.53 -4.50 -14.34
C VAL A 8 14.05 -4.83 -14.14
N ILE A 9 13.59 -4.71 -12.89
CA ILE A 9 12.23 -5.03 -12.47
C ILE A 9 11.71 -3.89 -11.63
N ALA A 10 10.57 -3.32 -12.02
CA ALA A 10 9.83 -2.40 -11.18
C ALA A 10 8.84 -3.20 -10.33
N LEU A 11 8.69 -2.84 -9.06
CA LEU A 11 7.74 -3.49 -8.19
C LEU A 11 6.91 -2.48 -7.41
N ASP A 12 5.67 -2.88 -7.16
CA ASP A 12 4.72 -2.19 -6.31
C ASP A 12 4.00 -3.22 -5.45
N SER A 13 3.65 -2.82 -4.22
CA SER A 13 3.09 -3.73 -3.24
C SER A 13 1.89 -3.14 -2.52
N GLU A 14 0.91 -4.00 -2.31
CA GLU A 14 -0.27 -3.71 -1.53
C GLU A 14 -0.12 -4.24 -0.11
N PHE A 15 -0.57 -3.45 0.87
CA PHE A 15 -0.28 -3.73 2.28
C PHE A 15 -1.40 -4.45 3.02
N LEU A 16 -0.98 -5.28 3.98
CA LEU A 16 -1.80 -5.83 5.05
C LEU A 16 -1.35 -5.23 6.38
N LYS A 17 -2.27 -4.60 7.08
CA LYS A 17 -2.06 -4.06 8.44
C LYS A 17 -2.63 -5.06 9.44
N THR A 18 -1.77 -5.73 10.19
CA THR A 18 -2.18 -6.81 11.11
C THR A 18 -1.28 -6.86 12.35
N HIS A 19 -1.89 -6.98 13.53
CA HIS A 19 -1.20 -7.06 14.83
C HIS A 19 -0.16 -5.96 15.06
N GLY A 20 -0.44 -4.74 14.62
CA GLY A 20 0.46 -3.60 14.73
C GLY A 20 1.61 -3.57 13.70
N HIS A 21 1.63 -4.50 12.76
CA HIS A 21 2.64 -4.60 11.71
C HIS A 21 2.07 -4.28 10.33
N VAL A 22 2.93 -3.79 9.44
CA VAL A 22 2.62 -3.60 8.02
C VAL A 22 3.39 -4.65 7.22
N LEU A 23 2.63 -5.56 6.61
CA LEU A 23 3.09 -6.64 5.76
C LEU A 23 2.64 -6.39 4.31
N THR A 24 3.14 -7.20 3.40
CA THR A 24 2.70 -7.25 2.00
C THR A 24 1.59 -8.29 1.87
N ARG A 25 0.46 -7.94 1.22
CA ARG A 25 -0.58 -8.91 0.79
C ARG A 25 -0.50 -9.25 -0.68
N ALA A 26 -0.01 -8.33 -1.50
CA ALA A 26 0.13 -8.54 -2.94
C ALA A 26 1.36 -7.77 -3.41
N VAL A 27 2.07 -8.32 -4.38
CA VAL A 27 3.21 -7.66 -5.01
C VAL A 27 3.22 -7.98 -6.48
N ALA A 28 3.41 -6.95 -7.30
CA ALA A 28 3.63 -7.09 -8.73
C ALA A 28 5.10 -6.85 -9.03
N PHE A 29 5.72 -7.75 -9.81
CA PHE A 29 7.04 -7.61 -10.39
C PHE A 29 6.87 -7.43 -11.89
N VAL A 30 7.25 -6.26 -12.40
CA VAL A 30 7.17 -5.93 -13.82
C VAL A 30 8.58 -5.80 -14.37
N PRO A 31 9.08 -6.82 -15.10
CA PRO A 31 10.31 -6.67 -15.87
C PRO A 31 10.15 -5.54 -16.88
N PHE A 32 11.21 -4.80 -17.17
CA PHE A 32 11.16 -3.77 -18.21
C PHE A 32 12.51 -3.57 -18.87
N SER A 33 12.52 -2.85 -19.99
CA SER A 33 13.75 -2.41 -20.65
C SER A 33 13.55 -1.06 -21.33
N ALA A 34 14.65 -0.33 -21.54
CA ALA A 34 14.64 0.94 -22.25
C ALA A 34 15.02 0.74 -23.72
N ARG A 35 14.17 1.21 -24.64
CA ARG A 35 14.46 1.32 -26.07
C ARG A 35 14.62 2.80 -26.45
N LYS A 36 15.48 3.08 -27.44
CA LYS A 36 15.52 4.40 -28.07
C LYS A 36 14.20 4.62 -28.82
N GLY A 37 13.55 5.76 -28.59
CA GLY A 37 12.30 6.08 -29.30
C GLY A 37 12.51 6.09 -30.81
N THR A 38 11.45 5.79 -31.57
CA THR A 38 11.45 5.97 -33.03
C THR A 38 11.54 7.46 -33.32
N SER A 39 12.71 7.92 -33.74
CA SER A 39 12.83 9.23 -34.38
C SER A 39 11.92 9.20 -35.60
N GLY A 40 10.76 9.86 -35.53
CA GLY A 40 10.07 10.26 -36.75
C GLY A 40 11.10 11.00 -37.58
N SER A 41 11.43 10.45 -38.75
CA SER A 41 12.26 11.11 -39.74
C SER A 41 11.75 12.55 -39.87
N GLU A 42 12.58 13.51 -39.46
CA GLU A 42 12.44 14.88 -39.90
C GLU A 42 12.62 14.82 -41.42
N HIS A 43 11.52 14.67 -42.14
CA HIS A 43 11.50 15.13 -43.52
C HIS A 43 11.79 16.63 -43.43
N GLN A 44 13.02 16.99 -43.78
CA GLN A 44 13.38 18.29 -44.31
C GLN A 44 12.31 18.65 -45.36
N PHE A 45 11.33 19.44 -44.95
CA PHE A 45 10.65 20.30 -45.90
C PHE A 45 11.50 21.55 -46.01
N ASP A 46 12.54 21.42 -46.84
CA ASP A 46 12.99 22.54 -47.66
C ASP A 46 11.79 22.99 -48.50
N GLY A 47 11.42 24.27 -48.38
CA GLY A 47 10.19 24.77 -48.97
C GLY A 47 9.95 26.24 -48.68
N SER A 48 10.95 27.05 -48.98
CA SER A 48 10.82 28.49 -49.23
C SER A 48 9.61 28.77 -50.15
N VAL A 49 8.54 29.37 -49.62
CA VAL A 49 7.64 30.26 -50.38
C VAL A 49 7.18 31.42 -49.51
N VAL A 50 7.90 32.52 -49.70
CA VAL A 50 7.47 33.92 -49.76
C VAL A 50 5.99 34.23 -49.46
N ALA A 51 5.83 35.19 -48.55
CA ALA A 51 4.73 36.13 -48.35
C ALA A 51 3.59 36.16 -49.39
N THR A 52 2.36 36.04 -48.91
CA THR A 52 1.30 37.00 -49.30
C THR A 52 0.25 37.11 -48.21
N SER A 53 0.10 38.34 -47.73
CA SER A 53 -1.01 38.85 -46.95
C SER A 53 -2.34 38.63 -47.66
N THR A 54 -3.42 38.30 -46.93
CA THR A 54 -4.70 39.05 -46.84
C THR A 54 -5.90 38.15 -46.51
N SER A 55 -6.63 38.55 -45.45
CA SER A 55 -8.09 38.45 -45.27
C SER A 55 -8.72 37.04 -45.21
N LEU A 56 -9.87 36.77 -44.59
CA LEU A 56 -10.80 37.37 -43.64
C LEU A 56 -11.78 36.22 -43.34
N HIS A 57 -12.30 36.14 -42.11
CA HIS A 57 -13.53 35.45 -41.72
C HIS A 57 -13.72 33.96 -42.06
N SER A 58 -13.80 33.11 -41.04
CA SER A 58 -15.09 32.65 -40.51
C SER A 58 -14.91 31.62 -39.40
N SER A 59 -15.68 31.84 -38.34
CA SER A 59 -15.93 31.00 -37.18
C SER A 59 -16.17 29.53 -37.48
N LEU A 60 -15.50 28.63 -36.74
CA LEU A 60 -16.00 27.33 -36.29
C LEU A 60 -15.04 26.80 -35.20
N SER A 61 -15.54 26.80 -33.97
CA SER A 61 -15.20 26.01 -32.77
C SER A 61 -13.75 25.51 -32.55
N PRO A 62 -13.12 25.80 -31.39
CA PRO A 62 -11.75 25.37 -31.10
C PRO A 62 -11.69 23.84 -30.91
N SER A 63 -11.27 23.12 -31.95
CA SER A 63 -10.72 21.78 -31.78
C SER A 63 -9.49 21.90 -30.87
N LEU A 64 -9.52 21.22 -29.72
CA LEU A 64 -8.34 21.02 -28.87
C LEU A 64 -7.14 20.67 -29.75
N PRO A 65 -6.01 21.40 -29.66
CA PRO A 65 -4.87 21.17 -30.53
C PRO A 65 -4.37 19.74 -30.32
N VAL A 66 -4.55 18.90 -31.35
CA VAL A 66 -3.87 17.60 -31.44
C VAL A 66 -2.38 17.90 -31.36
N PRO A 67 -1.65 17.45 -30.32
CA PRO A 67 -0.25 17.79 -30.18
C PRO A 67 0.51 17.33 -31.42
N LYS A 68 1.20 18.27 -32.08
CA LYS A 68 2.16 17.99 -33.17
C LYS A 68 3.02 16.81 -32.75
N ARG A 69 3.13 15.77 -33.60
CA ARG A 69 3.89 14.52 -33.40
C ARG A 69 5.13 14.75 -32.53
N GLN A 70 4.99 14.50 -31.23
CA GLN A 70 6.08 14.68 -30.28
C GLN A 70 7.06 13.51 -30.50
N ALA A 71 8.26 13.80 -31.00
CA ALA A 71 9.29 12.78 -31.14
C ALA A 71 9.74 12.32 -29.75
N PHE A 72 9.27 11.16 -29.32
CA PHE A 72 9.66 10.58 -28.02
C PHE A 72 11.12 10.14 -28.08
N ARG A 73 11.90 10.54 -27.06
CA ARG A 73 13.33 10.20 -26.98
C ARG A 73 13.55 8.77 -26.47
N ARG A 74 12.59 8.23 -25.72
CA ARG A 74 12.67 6.93 -25.06
C ARG A 74 11.36 6.16 -25.20
N ALA A 75 11.44 4.84 -25.10
CA ALA A 75 10.27 3.98 -24.98
C ALA A 75 10.56 2.89 -23.95
N THR A 76 9.69 2.76 -22.95
CA THR A 76 9.72 1.64 -22.01
C THR A 76 9.02 0.43 -22.63
N VAL A 77 9.71 -0.71 -22.66
CA VAL A 77 9.14 -1.99 -23.07
C VAL A 77 8.93 -2.83 -21.82
N PHE A 78 7.71 -3.28 -21.59
CA PHE A 78 7.36 -4.09 -20.42
C PHE A 78 7.57 -5.58 -20.70
N GLY A 79 7.82 -6.32 -19.63
CA GLY A 79 7.69 -7.76 -19.59
C GLY A 79 6.39 -8.19 -18.94
N VAL A 80 6.10 -9.48 -19.06
CA VAL A 80 4.92 -10.12 -18.49
C VAL A 80 4.98 -9.97 -16.96
N PRO A 81 3.99 -9.29 -16.33
CA PRO A 81 3.97 -9.11 -14.90
C PRO A 81 3.92 -10.44 -14.15
N ILE A 82 4.65 -10.55 -13.05
CA ILE A 82 4.57 -11.65 -12.09
C ILE A 82 3.90 -11.11 -10.83
N ILE A 83 2.81 -11.74 -10.40
CA ILE A 83 1.99 -11.28 -9.29
C ILE A 83 1.90 -12.40 -8.26
N LEU A 84 2.33 -12.09 -7.04
CA LEU A 84 1.97 -12.88 -5.87
C LEU A 84 0.85 -12.17 -5.14
N ASN A 85 -0.20 -12.90 -4.77
CA ASN A 85 -1.33 -12.35 -4.04
C ASN A 85 -1.77 -13.31 -2.93
N LEU A 86 -2.13 -12.75 -1.79
CA LEU A 86 -2.76 -13.48 -0.70
C LEU A 86 -4.25 -13.63 -0.99
N ASP A 87 -4.80 -14.81 -0.68
CA ASP A 87 -6.22 -15.09 -0.85
C ASP A 87 -7.09 -14.00 -0.17
N PRO A 88 -8.13 -13.46 -0.84
CA PRO A 88 -9.00 -12.42 -0.30
C PRO A 88 -9.61 -12.77 1.07
N VAL A 89 -10.02 -14.02 1.30
CA VAL A 89 -10.58 -14.48 2.57
C VAL A 89 -9.52 -14.41 3.67
N GLU A 90 -8.30 -14.85 3.36
CA GLU A 90 -7.18 -14.77 4.31
C GLU A 90 -6.79 -13.32 4.63
N VAL A 91 -6.79 -12.44 3.63
CA VAL A 91 -6.58 -10.99 3.82
C VAL A 91 -7.59 -10.46 4.81
N MET A 92 -8.88 -10.70 4.59
CA MET A 92 -9.97 -10.23 5.46
C MET A 92 -9.93 -10.87 6.85
N ARG A 93 -9.44 -12.11 6.98
CA ARG A 93 -9.27 -12.80 8.25
C ARG A 93 -8.15 -12.20 9.12
N ARG A 94 -7.16 -11.54 8.51
CA ARG A 94 -5.98 -10.98 9.22
C ARG A 94 -5.97 -9.47 9.36
N ALA A 95 -6.64 -8.74 8.48
CA ALA A 95 -6.53 -7.28 8.40
C ALA A 95 -7.20 -6.58 9.58
N ASP A 96 -6.47 -5.82 10.40
CA ASP A 96 -7.03 -5.03 11.51
C ASP A 96 -7.81 -3.81 11.01
N VAL A 97 -7.34 -3.22 9.90
CA VAL A 97 -8.04 -2.18 9.14
C VAL A 97 -8.26 -2.67 7.72
N LEU A 98 -9.34 -2.24 7.09
CA LEU A 98 -9.72 -2.69 5.76
C LEU A 98 -8.62 -2.37 4.73
N PRO A 99 -8.17 -3.36 3.94
CA PRO A 99 -7.33 -3.09 2.77
C PRO A 99 -8.15 -2.32 1.71
N CYS A 100 -7.50 -1.79 0.67
CA CYS A 100 -8.20 -1.09 -0.42
C CYS A 100 -9.04 0.13 0.01
N GLY A 101 -8.55 0.92 0.98
CA GLY A 101 -9.29 2.08 1.49
C GLY A 101 -9.79 3.06 0.40
N HIS A 102 -9.12 3.16 -0.75
CA HIS A 102 -9.61 3.95 -1.89
C HIS A 102 -11.04 3.59 -2.32
N SER A 103 -11.43 2.33 -2.21
CA SER A 103 -12.77 1.84 -2.57
C SER A 103 -13.85 2.35 -1.62
N LEU A 104 -13.46 2.81 -0.43
CA LEU A 104 -14.36 3.38 0.57
C LEU A 104 -14.59 4.89 0.40
N ALA A 105 -13.94 5.53 -0.58
CA ALA A 105 -14.02 6.99 -0.74
C ALA A 105 -15.45 7.49 -1.00
N LEU A 106 -16.30 6.70 -1.66
CA LEU A 106 -17.71 7.04 -1.80
C LEU A 106 -18.43 6.96 -0.45
N GLU A 107 -18.27 5.84 0.27
CA GLU A 107 -19.00 5.59 1.51
C GLU A 107 -18.58 6.48 2.67
N LEU A 108 -17.34 6.96 2.66
CA LEU A 108 -16.86 7.97 3.59
C LEU A 108 -17.48 9.34 3.32
N ARG A 109 -17.77 9.67 2.05
CA ARG A 109 -18.40 10.95 1.69
C ARG A 109 -19.90 10.94 1.96
N THR A 110 -20.56 9.80 1.76
CA THR A 110 -22.01 9.65 1.91
C THR A 110 -22.42 9.25 3.33
N GLY A 111 -21.65 8.37 3.98
CA GLY A 111 -21.98 7.79 5.28
C GLY A 111 -21.39 8.53 6.48
N LEU A 112 -20.36 9.37 6.29
CA LEU A 112 -19.80 10.17 7.37
C LEU A 112 -20.00 11.66 7.14
N VAL A 113 -20.14 12.39 8.24
CA VAL A 113 -20.13 13.85 8.22
C VAL A 113 -18.82 14.37 7.64
N SER A 114 -18.93 15.20 6.62
CA SER A 114 -17.81 15.77 5.87
C SER A 114 -18.11 17.24 5.49
N GLY A 115 -17.11 17.93 4.96
CA GLY A 115 -17.25 19.32 4.50
C GLY A 115 -17.64 20.30 5.63
N GLU A 116 -18.58 21.21 5.34
CA GLU A 116 -18.94 22.30 6.25
C GLU A 116 -19.52 21.84 7.58
N ARG A 117 -20.27 20.73 7.57
CA ARG A 117 -20.81 20.13 8.80
C ARG A 117 -19.69 19.64 9.70
N LEU A 118 -18.66 19.00 9.14
CA LEU A 118 -17.49 18.54 9.90
C LEU A 118 -16.66 19.73 10.40
N ARG A 119 -16.51 20.81 9.62
CA ARG A 119 -15.87 22.05 10.08
C ARG A 119 -16.60 22.66 11.27
N THR A 120 -17.92 22.75 11.22
CA THR A 120 -18.75 23.25 12.33
C THR A 120 -18.51 22.44 13.62
N LEU A 121 -18.39 21.10 13.51
CA LEU A 121 -18.06 20.25 14.66
C LEU A 121 -16.63 20.52 15.18
N GLN A 122 -15.65 20.62 14.28
CA GLN A 122 -14.26 20.94 14.63
C GLN A 122 -14.15 22.30 15.34
N GLU A 123 -14.83 23.34 14.84
CA GLU A 123 -14.85 24.66 15.47
C GLU A 123 -15.51 24.64 16.84
N ARG A 124 -16.65 23.96 16.98
CA ARG A 124 -17.32 23.82 18.28
C ARG A 124 -16.41 23.13 19.29
N HIS A 125 -15.73 22.06 18.87
CA HIS A 125 -14.77 21.35 19.70
C HIS A 125 -13.60 22.24 20.11
N ALA A 126 -13.00 22.98 19.17
CA ALA A 126 -11.91 23.92 19.44
C ALA A 126 -12.31 25.04 20.43
N ARG A 127 -13.53 25.58 20.31
CA ARG A 127 -14.08 26.57 21.25
C ARG A 127 -14.29 25.98 22.65
N SER A 128 -14.78 24.75 22.74
CA SER A 128 -14.94 24.04 24.02
C SER A 128 -13.60 23.77 24.70
N ASP A 129 -12.59 23.34 23.94
CA ASP A 129 -11.24 23.12 24.44
C ASP A 129 -10.59 24.41 24.94
N SER A 130 -10.78 25.53 24.21
CA SER A 130 -10.29 26.84 24.62
C SER A 130 -10.97 27.33 25.90
N LYS A 131 -12.29 27.17 26.03
CA LYS A 131 -13.01 27.51 27.27
C LYS A 131 -12.56 26.66 28.46
N ALA A 132 -12.35 25.36 28.25
CA ALA A 132 -11.85 24.45 29.29
C ALA A 132 -10.40 24.74 29.69
N PHE A 133 -9.58 25.26 28.76
CA PHE A 133 -8.23 25.74 29.05
C PHE A 133 -8.28 27.03 29.88
N LEU A 134 -9.05 28.04 29.45
CA LEU A 134 -9.20 29.31 30.16
C LEU A 134 -9.69 29.11 31.60
N ARG A 135 -10.70 28.26 31.82
CA ARG A 135 -11.16 27.92 33.18
C ARG A 135 -10.06 27.33 34.05
N ARG A 136 -9.24 26.41 33.51
CA ARG A 136 -8.10 25.85 34.25
C ARG A 136 -7.02 26.89 34.54
N THR A 137 -6.80 27.83 33.62
CA THR A 137 -5.86 28.94 33.85
C THR A 137 -6.39 29.90 34.92
N GLU A 138 -7.68 30.23 34.90
CA GLU A 138 -8.31 31.08 35.93
C GLU A 138 -8.27 30.42 37.31
N GLU A 139 -8.61 29.12 37.42
CA GLU A 139 -8.51 28.35 38.67
C GLU A 139 -7.06 28.24 39.19
N ALA A 140 -6.08 28.09 38.29
CA ALA A 140 -4.66 28.04 38.66
C ALA A 140 -4.09 29.42 39.04
N THR A 141 -4.60 30.52 38.47
CA THR A 141 -4.10 31.88 38.75
C THR A 141 -4.45 32.34 40.17
N THR A 142 -5.44 31.75 40.82
CA THR A 142 -5.67 31.91 42.26
C THR A 142 -4.58 31.28 43.15
N THR A 143 -3.62 30.53 42.60
CA THR A 143 -2.56 29.87 43.39
C THR A 143 -1.18 30.05 42.72
N THR A 144 -0.48 31.11 43.12
CA THR A 144 0.98 31.33 42.97
C THR A 144 1.52 31.67 41.58
N THR A 145 2.12 32.86 41.53
CA THR A 145 2.90 33.49 40.46
C THR A 145 3.99 32.57 39.91
N THR A 146 3.68 31.79 38.87
CA THR A 146 4.73 31.18 38.03
C THR A 146 4.39 31.45 36.58
N THR A 147 5.06 32.44 36.01
CA THR A 147 5.02 32.87 34.61
C THR A 147 5.59 31.77 33.72
N THR A 148 4.86 30.67 33.59
CA THR A 148 5.13 29.72 32.50
C THR A 148 4.45 30.27 31.27
N THR A 149 5.25 30.92 30.43
CA THR A 149 4.95 31.18 29.02
C THR A 149 4.80 29.85 28.29
N PHE A 150 3.73 29.11 28.58
CA PHE A 150 3.34 27.96 27.77
C PHE A 150 2.76 28.48 26.46
N SER A 151 3.66 28.59 25.49
CA SER A 151 3.42 28.67 24.05
C SER A 151 1.99 28.27 23.66
N GLY A 152 1.13 29.26 23.43
CA GLY A 152 -0.24 29.12 22.93
C GLY A 152 -0.36 28.57 21.50
N ASN A 153 0.67 27.89 20.97
CA ASN A 153 0.73 27.40 19.59
C ASN A 153 0.58 25.86 19.46
N ARG A 154 0.11 25.14 20.50
CA ARG A 154 -0.20 23.70 20.38
C ARG A 154 -1.67 23.38 20.11
N ALA A 155 -2.52 24.38 19.85
CA ALA A 155 -3.76 24.17 19.11
C ALA A 155 -3.41 23.90 17.63
N TRP A 156 -2.69 22.81 17.40
CA TRP A 156 -2.40 22.29 16.07
C TRP A 156 -3.70 22.18 15.33
N HIS A 157 -3.75 22.76 14.13
CA HIS A 157 -4.77 22.57 13.10
C HIS A 157 -5.29 21.12 13.08
N LEU A 158 -6.32 20.85 13.89
CA LEU A 158 -7.22 19.73 13.68
C LEU A 158 -8.22 20.21 12.63
N GLU A 159 -7.70 20.67 11.50
CA GLU A 159 -8.48 20.89 10.32
C GLU A 159 -8.26 19.68 9.44
N PHE A 160 -9.34 18.96 9.19
CA PHE A 160 -9.38 17.83 8.28
C PHE A 160 -10.77 17.76 7.64
N ASN A 161 -10.83 17.12 6.47
CA ASN A 161 -12.01 17.06 5.61
C ASN A 161 -12.79 15.75 5.75
N SER A 162 -12.13 14.67 6.22
CA SER A 162 -12.74 13.34 6.35
C SER A 162 -11.90 12.38 7.21
N LEU A 163 -12.49 11.25 7.59
CA LEU A 163 -11.71 10.12 8.11
C LEU A 163 -10.83 9.53 7.00
N CYS A 164 -9.64 9.06 7.40
CA CYS A 164 -8.71 8.41 6.48
C CYS A 164 -9.27 7.05 6.04
N PRO A 165 -9.47 6.83 4.72
CA PRO A 165 -10.02 5.57 4.20
C PRO A 165 -9.20 4.34 4.57
N TYR A 166 -7.88 4.48 4.68
CA TYR A 166 -6.95 3.41 5.02
C TYR A 166 -6.83 3.14 6.53
N SER A 167 -7.77 3.66 7.31
CA SER A 167 -7.83 3.50 8.77
C SER A 167 -9.16 2.97 9.27
N ILE A 168 -10.08 2.63 8.37
CA ILE A 168 -11.37 2.06 8.73
C ILE A 168 -11.16 0.66 9.32
N PRO A 169 -11.55 0.42 10.58
CA PRO A 169 -11.35 -0.86 11.23
C PRO A 169 -12.11 -1.98 10.51
N ASN A 170 -11.49 -3.15 10.42
CA ASN A 170 -12.20 -4.35 10.03
C ASN A 170 -12.96 -4.88 11.25
N ILE A 171 -14.26 -4.57 11.35
CA ILE A 171 -15.07 -4.93 12.51
C ILE A 171 -15.11 -6.45 12.76
N ARG A 172 -14.93 -7.28 11.72
CA ARG A 172 -14.93 -8.75 11.83
C ARG A 172 -13.77 -9.31 12.67
N ARG A 173 -12.74 -8.49 12.94
CA ARG A 173 -11.57 -8.83 13.76
C ARG A 173 -11.71 -8.46 15.24
N ALA A 174 -12.76 -7.73 15.60
CA ALA A 174 -12.89 -7.12 16.89
C ALA A 174 -14.28 -7.35 17.45
N ASP A 175 -14.41 -7.26 18.77
CA ASP A 175 -15.73 -7.35 19.38
C ASP A 175 -16.55 -6.10 19.01
N HIS A 176 -17.77 -6.34 18.53
CA HIS A 176 -18.73 -5.29 18.21
C HIS A 176 -18.99 -4.41 19.44
N SER A 177 -18.95 -4.98 20.65
CA SER A 177 -19.14 -4.24 21.92
C SER A 177 -18.15 -3.08 22.06
N TRP A 178 -16.91 -3.22 21.58
CA TRP A 178 -15.91 -2.16 21.65
C TRP A 178 -16.31 -0.97 20.79
N PHE A 179 -16.73 -1.20 19.55
CA PHE A 179 -17.18 -0.12 18.65
C PHE A 179 -18.47 0.53 19.14
N LYS A 180 -19.39 -0.26 19.71
CA LYS A 180 -20.59 0.28 20.35
C LYS A 180 -20.25 1.17 21.54
N ALA A 181 -19.31 0.77 22.39
CA ALA A 181 -18.84 1.56 23.52
C ALA A 181 -18.16 2.86 23.06
N ILE A 182 -17.35 2.83 21.99
CA ILE A 182 -16.78 4.05 21.40
C ILE A 182 -17.86 5.03 20.95
N TYR A 183 -19.00 4.55 20.45
CA TYR A 183 -20.15 5.38 20.06
C TYR A 183 -20.97 5.89 21.25
N SER A 184 -21.34 4.99 22.17
CA SER A 184 -22.38 5.24 23.20
C SER A 184 -21.84 5.68 24.54
N ALA A 185 -20.77 5.05 25.03
CA ALA A 185 -20.29 5.24 26.40
C ALA A 185 -19.72 6.65 26.58
N SER A 186 -19.88 7.26 27.76
CA SER A 186 -19.24 8.55 28.05
C SER A 186 -17.72 8.44 27.89
N VAL A 187 -17.07 9.42 27.25
CA VAL A 187 -15.60 9.45 27.06
C VAL A 187 -14.83 9.30 28.37
N HIS A 188 -15.43 9.69 29.50
CA HIS A 188 -14.81 9.59 30.82
C HIS A 188 -15.11 8.27 31.56
N SER A 189 -15.96 7.39 30.99
CA SER A 189 -16.32 6.12 31.62
C SER A 189 -15.21 5.08 31.51
N SER A 190 -15.25 4.09 32.41
CA SER A 190 -14.38 2.90 32.35
C SER A 190 -14.64 2.07 31.09
N GLU A 191 -15.90 1.99 30.66
CA GLU A 191 -16.32 1.26 29.46
C GLU A 191 -15.67 1.83 28.19
N PHE A 192 -15.72 3.15 27.99
CA PHE A 192 -15.06 3.80 26.86
C PHE A 192 -13.55 3.56 26.89
N ARG A 193 -12.92 3.69 28.07
CA ARG A 193 -11.49 3.47 28.25
C ARG A 193 -11.09 2.04 27.92
N GLY A 194 -11.87 1.06 28.37
CA GLY A 194 -11.67 -0.36 28.07
C GLY A 194 -11.72 -0.62 26.57
N ALA A 195 -12.76 -0.15 25.89
CA ALA A 195 -12.88 -0.26 24.44
C ALA A 195 -11.73 0.42 23.68
N ALA A 196 -11.34 1.63 24.11
CA ALA A 196 -10.22 2.36 23.50
C ALA A 196 -8.87 1.64 23.68
N MET A 197 -8.68 0.91 24.78
CA MET A 197 -7.50 0.06 25.00
C MET A 197 -7.49 -1.16 24.06
N CYS A 198 -8.63 -1.83 23.88
CA CYS A 198 -8.73 -2.96 22.94
C CYS A 198 -8.41 -2.55 21.49
N LEU A 199 -8.69 -1.30 21.13
CA LEU A 199 -8.40 -0.72 19.81
C LEU A 199 -7.04 0.00 19.71
N ASP A 200 -6.20 -0.05 20.75
CA ASP A 200 -4.94 0.72 20.81
C ASP A 200 -3.96 0.34 19.69
N HIS A 201 -3.93 -0.94 19.31
CA HIS A 201 -3.07 -1.46 18.25
C HIS A 201 -3.28 -0.74 16.89
N LEU A 202 -4.48 -0.20 16.62
CA LEU A 202 -4.79 0.54 15.39
C LEU A 202 -4.00 1.86 15.25
N LYS A 203 -3.38 2.34 16.34
CA LYS A 203 -2.57 3.57 16.35
C LYS A 203 -1.23 3.40 15.63
N THR A 204 -0.75 2.16 15.54
CA THR A 204 0.50 1.82 14.83
C THR A 204 0.46 2.14 13.34
N TYR A 205 -0.75 2.22 12.76
CA TYR A 205 -0.95 2.43 11.32
C TYR A 205 -0.95 3.89 10.86
N GLY A 206 -0.58 4.80 11.76
CA GLY A 206 -0.38 6.22 11.48
C GLY A 206 -1.59 7.10 11.78
N LYS A 207 -1.40 8.41 11.58
CA LYS A 207 -2.35 9.48 11.97
C LYS A 207 -3.36 9.86 10.89
N GLY A 208 -3.29 9.25 9.71
CA GLY A 208 -3.99 9.68 8.50
C GLY A 208 -3.05 10.30 7.46
N ARG A 209 -3.61 10.88 6.39
CA ARG A 209 -2.85 11.50 5.29
C ARG A 209 -3.42 12.88 4.99
N ARG A 210 -2.56 13.87 4.72
CA ARG A 210 -2.96 15.22 4.25
C ARG A 210 -4.05 15.83 5.16
N GLN A 211 -5.25 15.99 4.61
CA GLN A 211 -6.46 16.53 5.27
C GLN A 211 -7.41 15.42 5.73
N GLU A 212 -6.91 14.22 5.96
CA GLU A 212 -7.68 13.09 6.47
C GLU A 212 -7.04 12.63 7.78
N ARG A 213 -7.86 12.26 8.76
CA ARG A 213 -7.39 11.80 10.07
C ARG A 213 -7.83 10.36 10.31
N SER A 214 -6.94 9.57 10.89
CA SER A 214 -7.29 8.20 11.22
C SER A 214 -8.27 8.15 12.39
N LEU A 215 -9.15 7.15 12.40
CA LEU A 215 -10.06 6.91 13.52
C LEU A 215 -9.26 6.73 14.82
N SER A 216 -8.16 5.98 14.79
CA SER A 216 -7.30 5.74 15.95
C SER A 216 -6.62 7.01 16.47
N PHE A 217 -6.30 7.97 15.60
CA PHE A 217 -5.79 9.29 16.00
C PHE A 217 -6.86 10.08 16.75
N LEU A 218 -8.07 10.19 16.20
CA LEU A 218 -9.17 10.92 16.85
C LEU A 218 -9.57 10.23 18.16
N LEU A 219 -9.64 8.91 18.18
CA LEU A 219 -9.92 8.13 19.39
C LEU A 219 -8.93 8.44 20.52
N ARG A 220 -7.64 8.67 20.18
CA ARG A 220 -6.60 8.99 21.17
C ARG A 220 -6.61 10.45 21.61
N HIS A 221 -6.71 11.37 20.66
CA HIS A 221 -6.41 12.78 20.90
C HIS A 221 -7.65 13.66 21.01
N HIS A 222 -8.74 13.27 20.36
CA HIS A 222 -10.00 14.03 20.31
C HIS A 222 -11.23 13.09 20.43
N PRO A 223 -11.33 12.27 21.50
CA PRO A 223 -12.38 11.26 21.62
C PRO A 223 -13.79 11.85 21.62
N THR A 224 -13.98 13.03 22.21
CA THR A 224 -15.27 13.75 22.20
C THR A 224 -15.66 14.16 20.79
N LEU A 225 -14.72 14.71 20.01
CA LEU A 225 -14.98 15.04 18.60
C LEU A 225 -15.30 13.79 17.79
N LEU A 226 -14.57 12.69 18.00
CA LEU A 226 -14.87 11.42 17.33
C LEU A 226 -16.31 10.96 17.63
N GLN A 227 -16.73 11.00 18.89
CA GLN A 227 -18.11 10.65 19.25
C GLN A 227 -19.15 11.56 18.61
N GLU A 228 -18.91 12.87 18.56
CA GLU A 228 -19.81 13.80 17.87
C GLU A 228 -19.89 13.50 16.37
N ILE A 229 -18.75 13.25 15.71
CA ILE A 229 -18.70 12.84 14.30
C ILE A 229 -19.54 11.59 14.08
N LEU A 230 -19.36 10.56 14.90
CA LEU A 230 -20.10 9.31 14.77
C LEU A 230 -21.60 9.49 15.01
N ARG A 231 -22.01 10.22 16.06
CA ARG A 231 -23.43 10.44 16.42
C ARG A 231 -24.17 11.35 15.44
N VAL A 232 -23.46 12.24 14.75
CA VAL A 232 -24.03 13.05 13.66
C VAL A 232 -24.15 12.25 12.37
N SER A 233 -23.29 11.24 12.18
CA SER A 233 -23.26 10.40 10.98
C SER A 233 -24.22 9.21 11.05
N PHE A 234 -24.40 8.63 12.24
CA PHE A 234 -25.20 7.42 12.46
C PHE A 234 -26.24 7.67 13.54
N SER A 235 -27.43 7.07 13.39
CA SER A 235 -28.53 7.22 14.34
C SER A 235 -28.33 6.41 15.63
N SER A 236 -27.54 5.35 15.58
CA SER A 236 -27.29 4.45 16.71
C SER A 236 -25.93 3.76 16.58
N ALA A 237 -25.51 3.10 17.66
CA ALA A 237 -24.31 2.27 17.67
C ALA A 237 -24.44 1.09 16.70
N GLU A 238 -25.64 0.53 16.56
CA GLU A 238 -25.96 -0.53 15.61
C GLU A 238 -25.80 -0.08 14.17
N ALA A 239 -26.25 1.14 13.83
CA ALA A 239 -26.09 1.70 12.49
C ALA A 239 -24.60 1.93 12.16
N TRP A 240 -23.80 2.41 13.13
CA TRP A 240 -22.35 2.51 12.99
C TRP A 240 -21.69 1.15 12.72
N CYS A 241 -22.00 0.14 13.53
CA CYS A 241 -21.46 -1.20 13.34
C CYS A 241 -21.90 -1.81 11.99
N ALA A 242 -23.17 -1.63 11.60
CA ALA A 242 -23.69 -2.10 10.31
C ALA A 242 -22.96 -1.43 9.13
N TRP A 243 -22.67 -0.14 9.22
CA TRP A 243 -21.87 0.57 8.22
C TRP A 243 -20.45 0.03 8.12
N LEU A 244 -19.79 -0.28 9.26
CA LEU A 244 -18.48 -0.93 9.25
C LEU A 244 -18.50 -2.32 8.60
N VAL A 245 -19.54 -3.11 8.85
CA VAL A 245 -19.72 -4.43 8.21
C VAL A 245 -19.86 -4.26 6.69
N MET A 246 -20.72 -3.34 6.24
CA MET A 246 -20.91 -3.02 4.82
C MET A 246 -19.59 -2.60 4.15
N CYS A 247 -18.78 -1.75 4.80
CA CYS A 247 -17.45 -1.41 4.28
C CYS A 247 -16.56 -2.65 4.12
N GLY A 248 -16.62 -3.59 5.07
CA GLY A 248 -15.91 -4.87 4.98
C GLY A 248 -16.37 -5.72 3.80
N ASP A 249 -17.68 -5.79 3.56
CA ASP A 249 -18.26 -6.54 2.43
C ASP A 249 -17.84 -5.94 1.07
N LEU A 250 -17.84 -4.61 0.95
CA LEU A 250 -17.39 -3.91 -0.26
C LEU A 250 -15.92 -4.20 -0.57
N VAL A 251 -15.04 -4.09 0.44
CA VAL A 251 -13.61 -4.33 0.27
C VAL A 251 -13.33 -5.79 -0.07
N GLU A 252 -14.01 -6.72 0.57
CA GLU A 252 -13.87 -8.15 0.25
C GLU A 252 -14.31 -8.44 -1.19
N LYS A 253 -15.43 -7.85 -1.63
CA LYS A 253 -15.90 -7.96 -3.02
C LYS A 253 -14.84 -7.46 -4.01
N GLU A 254 -14.25 -6.29 -3.75
CA GLU A 254 -13.21 -5.71 -4.60
C GLU A 254 -11.97 -6.64 -4.69
N LEU A 255 -11.49 -7.14 -3.54
CA LEU A 255 -10.37 -8.07 -3.51
C LEU A 255 -10.66 -9.35 -4.32
N ARG A 256 -11.87 -9.90 -4.21
CA ARG A 256 -12.28 -11.09 -4.96
C ARG A 256 -12.37 -10.81 -6.46
N GLN A 257 -12.92 -9.67 -6.86
CA GLN A 257 -13.00 -9.28 -8.27
C GLN A 257 -11.61 -9.10 -8.88
N LEU A 258 -10.68 -8.47 -8.15
CA LEU A 258 -9.31 -8.30 -8.59
C LEU A 258 -8.57 -9.65 -8.71
N ALA A 259 -8.70 -10.52 -7.71
CA ALA A 259 -8.12 -11.87 -7.74
C ALA A 259 -8.65 -12.67 -8.94
N GLU A 260 -9.96 -12.63 -9.18
CA GLU A 260 -10.60 -13.32 -10.30
C GLU A 260 -10.11 -12.80 -11.65
N LYS A 261 -9.95 -11.48 -11.80
CA LYS A 261 -9.36 -10.87 -13.00
C LYS A 261 -7.94 -11.40 -13.25
N TYR A 262 -7.11 -11.55 -12.21
CA TYR A 262 -5.77 -12.13 -12.37
C TYR A 262 -5.78 -13.62 -12.70
N ARG A 263 -6.69 -14.41 -12.12
CA ARG A 263 -6.87 -15.82 -12.48
C ARG A 263 -7.21 -15.97 -13.96
N GLN A 264 -8.11 -15.14 -14.48
CA GLN A 264 -8.52 -15.16 -15.90
C GLN A 264 -7.41 -14.74 -16.85
N MET A 265 -6.51 -13.84 -16.42
CA MET A 265 -5.37 -13.39 -17.23
C MET A 265 -4.14 -14.30 -17.12
N SER A 266 -4.17 -15.33 -16.28
CA SER A 266 -3.02 -16.20 -16.03
C SER A 266 -3.16 -17.57 -16.66
N SER A 267 -2.06 -18.06 -17.22
CA SER A 267 -1.95 -19.42 -17.74
C SER A 267 -1.46 -20.38 -16.65
N SER A 268 -2.09 -21.54 -16.52
CA SER A 268 -1.64 -22.62 -15.64
C SER A 268 -0.60 -23.50 -16.35
N PRO A 269 0.49 -23.97 -15.69
CA PRO A 269 0.86 -23.81 -14.27
C PRO A 269 1.77 -22.59 -13.98
N PHE A 270 1.77 -22.13 -12.72
CA PHE A 270 2.64 -21.03 -12.27
C PHE A 270 4.12 -21.46 -12.22
N THR A 271 4.89 -21.04 -13.23
CA THR A 271 6.36 -21.13 -13.25
C THR A 271 6.92 -19.73 -13.49
N PRO A 272 7.49 -19.07 -12.47
CA PRO A 272 7.96 -17.70 -12.64
C PRO A 272 9.13 -17.64 -13.63
N SER A 273 8.95 -16.87 -14.70
CA SER A 273 9.94 -16.63 -15.75
C SER A 273 9.94 -15.16 -16.17
N ILE A 274 11.10 -14.64 -16.56
CA ILE A 274 11.19 -13.26 -17.06
C ILE A 274 10.95 -13.31 -18.57
N LEU A 275 9.74 -12.92 -18.98
CA LEU A 275 9.34 -12.85 -20.37
C LEU A 275 9.13 -11.38 -20.75
N MET A 276 9.71 -10.93 -21.86
CA MET A 276 9.43 -9.60 -22.40
C MET A 276 8.14 -9.63 -23.24
N GLU A 277 7.28 -8.62 -23.11
CA GLU A 277 6.10 -8.46 -23.95
C GLU A 277 6.57 -7.96 -25.33
N TYR A 278 6.46 -8.80 -26.36
CA TYR A 278 6.72 -8.38 -27.74
C TYR A 278 5.50 -7.69 -28.37
N ASP A 279 4.30 -8.06 -27.92
CA ASP A 279 3.04 -7.49 -28.37
C ASP A 279 2.44 -6.59 -27.26
N PRO A 280 2.29 -5.27 -27.49
CA PRO A 280 1.60 -4.37 -26.58
C PRO A 280 0.13 -4.72 -26.32
N SER A 281 -0.49 -5.55 -27.17
CA SER A 281 -1.86 -6.04 -27.00
C SER A 281 -1.96 -7.17 -25.96
N TYR A 282 -0.82 -7.78 -25.60
CA TYR A 282 -0.77 -8.85 -24.61
C TYR A 282 -1.13 -8.34 -23.21
N LYS A 283 -2.10 -8.99 -22.58
CA LYS A 283 -2.60 -8.64 -21.23
C LYS A 283 -2.41 -9.76 -20.21
N GLY A 284 -1.63 -10.78 -20.54
CA GLY A 284 -1.42 -11.92 -19.65
C GLY A 284 -0.52 -11.59 -18.47
N VAL A 285 -0.67 -12.35 -17.39
CA VAL A 285 0.15 -12.24 -16.18
C VAL A 285 0.55 -13.63 -15.66
N GLN A 286 1.65 -13.70 -14.94
CA GLN A 286 2.02 -14.88 -14.15
C GLN A 286 1.48 -14.68 -12.73
N TYR A 287 0.41 -15.37 -12.38
CA TYR A 287 -0.31 -15.17 -11.11
C TYR A 287 -0.17 -16.38 -10.20
N LYS A 288 0.19 -16.14 -8.94
CA LYS A 288 0.13 -17.14 -7.87
C LYS A 288 -0.64 -16.57 -6.69
N GLU A 289 -1.76 -17.21 -6.42
CA GLU A 289 -2.53 -17.01 -5.20
C GLU A 289 -2.03 -17.94 -4.10
N CYS A 290 -1.82 -17.38 -2.92
CA CYS A 290 -1.36 -18.08 -1.73
C CYS A 290 -2.51 -18.11 -0.71
N GLY A 291 -2.83 -19.29 -0.17
CA GLY A 291 -3.97 -19.48 0.73
C GLY A 291 -3.74 -18.96 2.15
N ASN A 292 -2.49 -18.76 2.56
CA ASN A 292 -2.14 -18.21 3.88
C ASN A 292 -0.87 -17.36 3.83
N MET A 293 -0.64 -16.58 4.90
CA MET A 293 0.51 -15.67 5.00
C MET A 293 1.86 -16.41 4.98
N GLU A 294 1.90 -17.62 5.52
CA GLU A 294 3.09 -18.46 5.57
C GLU A 294 3.50 -18.93 4.18
N GLU A 295 2.55 -19.42 3.37
CA GLU A 295 2.73 -19.74 1.95
C GLU A 295 3.11 -18.48 1.16
N PHE A 296 2.45 -17.35 1.39
CA PHE A 296 2.77 -16.10 0.71
C PHE A 296 4.20 -15.65 0.98
N SER A 297 4.63 -15.68 2.25
CA SER A 297 6.01 -15.33 2.59
C SER A 297 7.01 -16.32 2.00
N TYR A 298 6.66 -17.60 1.92
CA TYR A 298 7.49 -18.64 1.31
C TYR A 298 7.66 -18.40 -0.20
N GLU A 299 6.56 -18.24 -0.94
CA GLU A 299 6.59 -18.00 -2.39
C GLU A 299 7.24 -16.66 -2.71
N LEU A 300 7.07 -15.63 -1.87
CA LEU A 300 7.79 -14.37 -2.01
C LEU A 300 9.30 -14.58 -1.91
N SER A 301 9.77 -15.32 -0.92
CA SER A 301 11.20 -15.64 -0.74
C SER A 301 11.75 -16.45 -1.91
N ARG A 302 10.99 -17.45 -2.37
CA ARG A 302 11.35 -18.30 -3.53
C ARG A 302 11.42 -17.50 -4.82
N LEU A 303 10.39 -16.71 -5.12
CA LEU A 303 10.34 -15.87 -6.31
C LEU A 303 11.51 -14.88 -6.30
N TRP A 304 11.75 -14.21 -5.17
CA TRP A 304 12.85 -13.25 -5.07
C TRP A 304 14.20 -13.91 -5.35
N TYR A 305 14.43 -15.10 -4.80
CA TYR A 305 15.63 -15.87 -5.05
C TYR A 305 15.81 -16.21 -6.54
N ILE A 306 14.75 -16.67 -7.21
CA ILE A 306 14.75 -16.96 -8.65
C ILE A 306 15.10 -15.72 -9.46
N LEU A 307 14.46 -14.57 -9.16
CA LEU A 307 14.68 -13.32 -9.87
C LEU A 307 16.10 -12.79 -9.72
N LEU A 308 16.72 -12.93 -8.54
CA LEU A 308 18.11 -12.54 -8.32
C LEU A 308 19.10 -13.37 -9.16
N ARG A 309 18.81 -14.66 -9.35
CA ARG A 309 19.65 -15.56 -10.15
C ARG A 309 19.47 -15.40 -11.65
N HIS A 310 18.29 -14.95 -12.09
CA HIS A 310 18.01 -14.73 -13.51
C HIS A 310 18.96 -13.70 -14.15
N GLY A 311 19.48 -12.75 -13.38
CA GLY A 311 20.42 -11.74 -13.88
C GLY A 311 21.81 -12.25 -14.24
N GLY A 312 22.13 -13.53 -13.95
CA GLY A 312 23.44 -14.11 -14.21
C GLY A 312 24.57 -13.33 -13.54
N GLU A 313 25.68 -13.12 -14.26
CA GLU A 313 26.85 -12.39 -13.77
C GLU A 313 26.60 -10.88 -13.54
N VAL A 314 25.69 -10.28 -14.31
CA VAL A 314 25.39 -8.83 -14.23
C VAL A 314 24.41 -8.53 -13.10
N GLY A 315 23.57 -9.50 -12.76
CA GLY A 315 22.59 -9.43 -11.68
C GLY A 315 21.28 -8.73 -12.08
N THR A 316 20.39 -8.64 -11.10
CA THR A 316 19.03 -8.08 -11.23
C THR A 316 18.91 -6.86 -10.32
N LYS A 317 18.37 -5.76 -10.85
CA LYS A 317 18.03 -4.55 -10.08
C LYS A 317 16.51 -4.45 -9.93
N LEU A 318 16.03 -4.39 -8.68
CA LEU A 318 14.63 -4.20 -8.34
C LEU A 318 14.39 -2.77 -7.89
N TYR A 319 13.32 -2.14 -8.37
CA TYR A 319 13.02 -0.71 -8.13
C TYR A 319 11.68 -0.55 -7.41
N THR A 320 11.63 0.37 -6.44
CA THR A 320 10.40 0.78 -5.72
C THR A 320 10.18 2.29 -5.79
N TYR A 321 8.94 2.73 -5.60
CA TYR A 321 8.59 4.15 -5.47
C TYR A 321 8.48 4.55 -4.00
N GLY A 322 9.60 4.95 -3.41
CA GLY A 322 9.70 5.19 -1.96
C GLY A 322 10.15 3.95 -1.20
N ASP A 323 10.13 4.05 0.13
CA ASP A 323 10.71 3.05 1.03
C ASP A 323 9.69 2.18 1.78
N MET A 324 8.39 2.44 1.58
CA MET A 324 7.32 1.71 2.29
C MET A 324 7.17 0.28 1.78
N ASP A 325 7.19 0.08 0.45
CA ASP A 325 7.17 -1.26 -0.16
C ASP A 325 8.33 -2.11 0.33
N ALA A 326 9.54 -1.54 0.31
CA ALA A 326 10.75 -2.19 0.79
C ALA A 326 10.61 -2.68 2.24
N LYS A 327 10.08 -1.85 3.14
CA LYS A 327 9.86 -2.20 4.55
C LYS A 327 8.80 -3.28 4.70
N ALA A 328 7.67 -3.16 4.01
CA ALA A 328 6.58 -4.14 4.08
C ALA A 328 7.02 -5.52 3.57
N ILE A 329 7.79 -5.55 2.47
CA ILE A 329 8.38 -6.76 1.90
C ILE A 329 9.36 -7.39 2.89
N GLN A 330 10.27 -6.61 3.47
CA GLN A 330 11.22 -7.13 4.47
C GLN A 330 10.51 -7.70 5.70
N ASN A 331 9.47 -7.02 6.19
CA ASN A 331 8.66 -7.51 7.31
C ASN A 331 7.95 -8.83 6.97
N THR A 332 7.49 -8.98 5.72
CA THR A 332 6.84 -10.21 5.26
C THR A 332 7.85 -11.34 5.17
N LEU A 333 9.00 -11.12 4.50
CA LEU A 333 10.06 -12.12 4.33
C LEU A 333 10.62 -12.64 5.65
N ARG A 334 10.65 -11.81 6.71
CA ARG A 334 11.03 -12.24 8.07
C ARG A 334 10.21 -13.44 8.54
N LEU A 335 8.93 -13.56 8.16
CA LEU A 335 8.08 -14.69 8.55
C LEU A 335 8.66 -16.02 8.03
N SER A 336 8.95 -16.13 6.72
CA SER A 336 9.57 -17.32 6.14
C SER A 336 10.98 -17.60 6.67
N CYS A 337 11.80 -16.57 6.88
CA CYS A 337 13.15 -16.73 7.43
C CYS A 337 13.12 -17.25 8.88
N CYS A 338 12.14 -16.84 9.68
CA CYS A 338 11.89 -17.39 11.01
C CYS A 338 11.30 -18.81 11.00
N MET A 339 10.71 -19.28 9.89
CA MET A 339 10.31 -20.68 9.75
C MET A 339 11.52 -21.59 9.49
N LYS A 340 12.49 -21.15 8.67
CA LYS A 340 13.75 -21.88 8.45
C LYS A 340 14.50 -22.18 9.75
N THR A 341 14.48 -21.27 10.72
CA THR A 341 15.17 -21.49 12.01
C THR A 341 14.48 -22.56 12.87
N ARG A 342 13.15 -22.73 12.78
CA ARG A 342 12.44 -23.80 13.51
C ARG A 342 12.67 -25.19 12.93
N TYR A 343 12.84 -25.30 11.62
CA TYR A 343 13.08 -26.57 10.93
C TYR A 343 14.56 -26.85 10.63
N SER A 344 15.47 -25.96 11.06
CA SER A 344 16.91 -26.19 10.91
C SER A 344 17.34 -27.39 11.76
N PRO A 345 18.13 -28.34 11.22
CA PRO A 345 18.67 -29.47 11.99
C PRO A 345 19.40 -29.04 13.28
N ARG A 346 19.98 -27.83 13.30
CA ARG A 346 20.63 -27.25 14.48
C ARG A 346 19.66 -26.86 15.60
N ALA A 347 18.45 -26.40 15.28
CA ALA A 347 17.44 -26.11 16.29
C ALA A 347 16.89 -27.40 16.93
N SER A 348 16.73 -28.45 16.11
CA SER A 348 16.38 -29.80 16.60
C SER A 348 17.47 -30.41 17.48
N GLN A 349 18.75 -30.05 17.29
CA GLN A 349 19.84 -30.46 18.19
C GLN A 349 19.81 -29.71 19.52
N SER A 350 19.46 -28.42 19.53
CA SER A 350 19.33 -27.65 20.77
C SER A 350 18.12 -28.10 21.62
N ALA A 351 17.03 -28.53 20.98
CA ALA A 351 15.87 -29.08 21.70
C ALA A 351 16.17 -30.45 22.36
N ARG A 352 17.06 -31.26 21.77
CA ARG A 352 17.48 -32.56 22.34
C ARG A 352 18.38 -32.44 23.57
N LEU A 353 19.04 -31.30 23.77
CA LEU A 353 19.91 -31.08 24.93
C LEU A 353 19.15 -30.60 26.19
N CYS A 354 17.88 -30.21 26.07
CA CYS A 354 17.09 -29.66 27.18
C CYS A 354 15.88 -30.51 27.58
N SER A 355 15.91 -31.83 27.32
CA SER A 355 14.90 -32.75 27.88
C SER A 355 15.50 -33.43 29.13
N PRO A 356 15.01 -33.15 30.35
CA PRO A 356 15.42 -33.89 31.55
C PRO A 356 14.94 -35.35 31.47
N PRO A 357 15.59 -36.29 32.16
CA PRO A 357 15.28 -37.71 32.02
C PRO A 357 13.91 -38.05 32.61
N SER A 358 13.18 -38.85 31.84
CA SER A 358 11.90 -39.47 32.14
C SER A 358 11.81 -40.06 33.55
N GLN A 359 10.85 -39.58 34.34
CA GLN A 359 10.17 -40.35 35.38
C GLN A 359 8.69 -40.37 34.98
N LEU A 360 8.24 -41.42 34.31
CA LEU A 360 7.64 -42.64 34.87
C LEU A 360 6.26 -42.41 35.54
N THR A 361 5.27 -43.04 34.89
CA THR A 361 4.11 -43.75 35.44
C THR A 361 2.81 -43.00 35.77
N GLY A 362 1.71 -43.54 35.22
CA GLY A 362 0.32 -43.30 35.62
C GLY A 362 -0.53 -42.73 34.49
N ALA A 363 -0.98 -43.55 33.53
CA ALA A 363 -2.24 -44.29 33.54
C ALA A 363 -3.40 -43.49 32.90
N ASP A 364 -4.24 -44.22 32.14
CA ASP A 364 -5.50 -43.83 31.51
C ASP A 364 -5.44 -43.18 30.12
N GLU A 365 -5.09 -43.97 29.09
CA GLU A 365 -5.54 -43.72 27.72
C GLU A 365 -6.43 -44.86 27.24
N ALA A 366 -7.73 -44.71 27.53
CA ALA A 366 -8.79 -45.50 26.92
C ALA A 366 -9.74 -44.58 26.14
N SER A 367 -9.70 -44.80 24.82
CA SER A 367 -10.83 -44.71 23.90
C SER A 367 -11.27 -43.34 23.34
N ASN A 368 -11.28 -43.34 22.00
CA ASN A 368 -12.31 -42.80 21.12
C ASN A 368 -12.69 -41.32 21.28
N ASN A 369 -12.33 -40.52 20.28
CA ASN A 369 -13.37 -39.95 19.41
C ASN A 369 -12.82 -39.48 18.06
N LYS A 370 -13.33 -40.15 17.02
CA LYS A 370 -13.84 -39.60 15.76
C LYS A 370 -13.17 -38.34 15.21
N SER A 371 -12.32 -38.58 14.21
CA SER A 371 -12.48 -38.06 12.84
C SER A 371 -13.06 -36.64 12.71
N ASP A 372 -12.38 -35.65 13.27
CA ASP A 372 -12.45 -34.30 12.73
C ASP A 372 -11.49 -34.22 11.57
N SER A 373 -12.06 -34.03 10.39
CA SER A 373 -11.35 -33.74 9.15
C SER A 373 -10.77 -32.33 9.26
N GLN A 374 -9.83 -32.13 10.18
CA GLN A 374 -8.93 -31.00 10.09
C GLN A 374 -8.22 -31.17 8.74
N HIS A 375 -8.43 -30.21 7.86
CA HIS A 375 -7.54 -29.96 6.73
C HIS A 375 -6.13 -29.78 7.30
N VAL A 376 -5.42 -30.88 7.51
CA VAL A 376 -4.00 -30.91 7.78
C VAL A 376 -3.37 -30.46 6.48
N LEU A 377 -3.19 -29.15 6.35
CA LEU A 377 -2.35 -28.56 5.32
C LEU A 377 -1.02 -29.32 5.38
N ASN A 378 -0.69 -30.03 4.30
CA ASN A 378 0.60 -30.69 4.17
C ASN A 378 1.69 -29.66 4.54
N PRO A 379 2.54 -29.92 5.55
CA PRO A 379 3.60 -29.01 5.90
C PRO A 379 4.46 -28.77 4.66
N LEU A 380 4.54 -27.52 4.20
CA LEU A 380 5.45 -27.11 3.14
C LEU A 380 6.85 -27.63 3.50
N GLN A 381 7.33 -28.69 2.86
CA GLN A 381 8.73 -29.09 2.99
C GLN A 381 9.55 -28.07 2.22
N PRO A 382 10.34 -27.22 2.89
CA PRO A 382 11.13 -26.23 2.18
C PRO A 382 12.25 -26.95 1.41
N GLU A 383 12.20 -26.91 0.08
CA GLU A 383 13.40 -27.13 -0.73
C GLU A 383 14.47 -26.12 -0.27
N SER A 384 15.38 -26.58 0.57
CA SER A 384 16.20 -25.72 1.41
C SER A 384 17.19 -24.84 0.61
N GLY A 385 17.38 -25.15 -0.68
CA GLY A 385 18.29 -24.45 -1.60
C GLY A 385 17.66 -23.40 -2.51
N GLN A 386 16.35 -23.11 -2.43
CA GLN A 386 15.67 -22.17 -3.35
C GLN A 386 15.08 -20.93 -2.67
N LEU A 387 15.56 -20.55 -1.49
CA LEU A 387 14.97 -19.49 -0.67
C LEU A 387 16.04 -18.54 -0.16
N LEU A 388 15.69 -17.26 0.02
CA LEU A 388 16.57 -16.27 0.65
C LEU A 388 17.05 -16.72 2.04
N THR A 389 18.32 -16.49 2.36
CA THR A 389 18.87 -16.80 3.69
C THR A 389 18.51 -15.74 4.72
N SER A 390 18.25 -14.52 4.26
CA SER A 390 17.94 -13.36 5.08
C SER A 390 16.99 -12.41 4.36
N PRO A 391 16.03 -11.78 5.06
CA PRO A 391 15.17 -10.76 4.45
C PRO A 391 15.97 -9.57 3.90
N TYR A 392 17.21 -9.36 4.35
CA TYR A 392 18.08 -8.29 3.87
C TYR A 392 18.73 -8.59 2.50
N GLU A 393 18.59 -9.81 1.98
CA GLU A 393 18.95 -10.14 0.59
C GLU A 393 17.96 -9.53 -0.41
N ALA A 394 16.72 -9.23 0.02
CA ALA A 394 15.71 -8.56 -0.78
C ALA A 394 15.97 -7.05 -0.89
N LYS A 395 17.08 -6.70 -1.55
CA LYS A 395 17.47 -5.31 -1.79
C LYS A 395 16.66 -4.71 -2.93
N VAL A 396 16.25 -3.45 -2.74
CA VAL A 396 15.56 -2.65 -3.76
C VAL A 396 16.21 -1.27 -3.85
N VAL A 397 16.08 -0.64 -5.02
CA VAL A 397 16.48 0.74 -5.27
C VAL A 397 15.25 1.62 -5.19
N ASP A 398 15.18 2.46 -4.15
CA ASP A 398 14.17 3.51 -4.07
C ASP A 398 14.47 4.57 -5.13
N VAL A 399 13.69 4.56 -6.21
CA VAL A 399 13.84 5.46 -7.35
C VAL A 399 13.77 6.91 -6.91
N THR A 400 12.91 7.22 -5.92
CA THR A 400 12.71 8.59 -5.48
C THR A 400 13.98 9.15 -4.83
N ARG A 401 14.82 8.31 -4.20
CA ARG A 401 16.08 8.72 -3.56
C ARG A 401 17.28 8.70 -4.50
N HIS A 402 17.12 8.19 -5.72
CA HIS A 402 18.20 8.13 -6.69
C HIS A 402 18.59 9.54 -7.15
N THR A 403 19.89 9.81 -7.29
CA THR A 403 20.41 11.13 -7.68
C THR A 403 19.83 11.60 -9.03
N LEU A 404 19.74 10.69 -10.00
CA LEU A 404 19.15 10.96 -11.32
C LEU A 404 17.64 11.31 -11.28
N PHE A 405 16.89 10.87 -10.27
CA PHE A 405 15.47 11.25 -10.13
C PHE A 405 15.35 12.74 -9.84
N ALA A 406 16.16 13.24 -8.90
CA ALA A 406 16.25 14.67 -8.59
C ALA A 406 16.89 15.47 -9.75
N ALA A 407 17.97 14.97 -10.35
CA ALA A 407 18.66 15.63 -11.46
C ALA A 407 17.78 15.76 -12.73
N SER A 408 16.87 14.81 -12.94
CA SER A 408 15.85 14.87 -14.01
C SER A 408 14.68 15.81 -13.64
N GLY A 409 14.75 16.48 -12.48
CA GLY A 409 13.81 17.47 -11.99
C GLY A 409 12.46 16.91 -11.52
N PHE A 410 12.34 15.60 -11.22
CA PHE A 410 11.07 15.06 -10.73
C PHE A 410 10.74 15.58 -9.33
N ARG A 411 11.76 15.93 -8.53
CA ARG A 411 11.57 16.60 -7.25
C ARG A 411 11.55 18.11 -7.43
N THR A 412 10.51 18.76 -6.90
CA THR A 412 10.47 20.22 -6.74
C THR A 412 11.34 20.68 -5.57
N SER A 413 11.53 19.83 -4.55
CA SER A 413 12.44 20.08 -3.44
C SER A 413 12.99 18.76 -2.87
N PRO A 414 14.13 18.78 -2.15
CA PRO A 414 14.73 17.56 -1.60
C PRO A 414 13.84 16.77 -0.63
N ARG A 415 12.85 17.43 0.00
CA ARG A 415 11.98 16.84 1.03
C ARG A 415 10.62 16.38 0.50
N VAL A 416 10.23 16.79 -0.71
CA VAL A 416 8.91 16.48 -1.27
C VAL A 416 9.07 15.45 -2.38
N ILE A 417 8.53 14.26 -2.15
CA ILE A 417 8.38 13.22 -3.17
C ILE A 417 7.03 13.46 -3.85
N PRO A 418 7.00 13.66 -5.18
CA PRO A 418 5.73 13.83 -5.88
C PRO A 418 4.89 12.54 -5.83
N PRO A 419 3.56 12.62 -5.88
CA PRO A 419 2.71 11.48 -6.18
C PRO A 419 3.15 10.75 -7.45
N LEU A 420 2.90 9.43 -7.53
CA LEU A 420 3.28 8.62 -8.68
C LEU A 420 2.65 9.13 -9.99
N GLY A 421 1.38 9.55 -9.95
CA GLY A 421 0.68 10.12 -11.11
C GLY A 421 1.35 11.39 -11.67
N ASP A 422 1.76 12.32 -10.80
CA ASP A 422 2.45 13.55 -11.18
C ASP A 422 3.84 13.24 -11.78
N ALA A 423 4.54 12.25 -11.22
CA ALA A 423 5.80 11.77 -11.79
C ALA A 423 5.58 11.12 -13.16
N LEU A 424 4.53 10.30 -13.32
CA LEU A 424 4.20 9.67 -14.60
C LEU A 424 3.84 10.71 -15.67
N GLU A 425 3.13 11.79 -15.29
CA GLU A 425 2.87 12.94 -16.15
C GLU A 425 4.16 13.54 -16.70
N LYS A 426 5.16 13.73 -15.84
CA LYS A 426 6.47 14.21 -16.29
C LYS A 426 7.19 13.21 -17.20
N ALA A 427 7.13 11.92 -16.88
CA ALA A 427 7.74 10.87 -17.71
C ALA A 427 7.12 10.81 -19.13
N ALA A 428 5.81 11.08 -19.25
CA ALA A 428 5.07 11.10 -20.52
C ALA A 428 5.55 12.17 -21.51
N ILE A 429 6.34 13.17 -21.08
CA ILE A 429 6.96 14.15 -21.98
C ILE A 429 8.01 13.48 -22.89
N VAL A 430 8.65 12.41 -22.43
CA VAL A 430 9.81 11.80 -23.11
C VAL A 430 9.67 10.30 -23.40
N ASP A 431 8.68 9.64 -22.80
CA ASP A 431 8.44 8.20 -22.92
C ASP A 431 7.04 7.89 -23.48
N GLU A 432 6.99 7.19 -24.61
CA GLU A 432 5.73 6.83 -25.29
C GLU A 432 4.86 5.86 -24.46
N ALA A 433 5.46 4.93 -23.72
CA ALA A 433 4.72 3.99 -22.89
C ALA A 433 4.06 4.70 -21.70
N ALA A 434 4.71 5.74 -21.15
CA ALA A 434 4.11 6.59 -20.12
C ALA A 434 2.87 7.34 -20.64
N VAL A 435 2.87 7.84 -21.88
CA VAL A 435 1.69 8.47 -22.49
C VAL A 435 0.53 7.48 -22.56
N ARG A 436 0.79 6.27 -23.06
CA ARG A 436 -0.24 5.21 -23.16
C ARG A 436 -0.78 4.82 -21.78
N LEU A 437 0.10 4.64 -20.80
CA LEU A 437 -0.29 4.25 -19.45
C LEU A 437 -1.16 5.31 -18.75
N ARG A 438 -0.89 6.60 -18.98
CA ARG A 438 -1.73 7.70 -18.47
C ARG A 438 -3.13 7.69 -19.05
N SER A 439 -3.28 7.34 -20.33
CA SER A 439 -4.59 7.26 -20.98
C SER A 439 -5.46 6.13 -20.41
N GLN A 440 -4.83 5.14 -19.77
CA GLN A 440 -5.46 3.98 -19.14
C GLN A 440 -5.15 3.98 -17.64
N SER A 441 -5.50 5.06 -16.95
CA SER A 441 -5.23 5.20 -15.53
C SER A 441 -5.97 4.14 -14.72
N ASP A 442 -5.24 3.33 -13.97
CA ASP A 442 -5.77 2.31 -13.06
C ASP A 442 -5.01 2.39 -11.71
N PRO A 443 -5.16 3.51 -10.97
CA PRO A 443 -4.42 3.71 -9.72
C PRO A 443 -4.83 2.65 -8.69
N HIS A 444 -3.90 2.22 -7.84
CA HIS A 444 -4.09 1.13 -6.86
C HIS A 444 -4.14 -0.28 -7.46
N ASN A 445 -3.93 -0.40 -8.77
CA ASN A 445 -3.55 -1.67 -9.37
C ASN A 445 -2.02 -1.79 -9.31
N PRO A 446 -1.45 -2.74 -8.54
CA PRO A 446 0.00 -2.85 -8.36
C PRO A 446 0.74 -3.08 -9.69
N VAL A 447 0.10 -3.68 -10.69
CA VAL A 447 0.70 -3.82 -12.03
C VAL A 447 0.81 -2.47 -12.73
N TRP A 448 -0.23 -1.65 -12.66
CA TRP A 448 -0.23 -0.32 -13.25
C TRP A 448 0.80 0.58 -12.54
N ASP A 449 0.82 0.54 -11.21
CA ASP A 449 1.76 1.33 -10.39
C ASP A 449 3.22 0.90 -10.67
N ALA A 450 3.50 -0.40 -10.79
CA ALA A 450 4.82 -0.90 -11.19
C ALA A 450 5.19 -0.52 -12.64
N LYS A 451 4.25 -0.57 -13.60
CA LYS A 451 4.46 -0.10 -14.98
C LYS A 451 4.76 1.41 -15.01
N ALA A 452 4.08 2.20 -14.19
CA ALA A 452 4.31 3.64 -14.06
C ALA A 452 5.71 3.92 -13.50
N LEU A 453 6.12 3.18 -12.46
CA LEU A 453 7.47 3.24 -11.91
C LEU A 453 8.55 2.88 -12.93
N ALA A 454 8.34 1.84 -13.74
CA ALA A 454 9.27 1.47 -14.81
C ALA A 454 9.48 2.63 -15.81
N CYS A 455 8.38 3.26 -16.28
CA CYS A 455 8.43 4.44 -17.14
C CYS A 455 9.21 5.59 -16.51
N ILE A 456 8.97 5.89 -15.23
CA ILE A 456 9.68 6.94 -14.49
C ILE A 456 11.18 6.61 -14.41
N THR A 457 11.51 5.35 -14.13
CA THR A 457 12.90 4.87 -14.03
C THR A 457 13.66 5.04 -15.35
N VAL A 458 13.02 4.70 -16.47
CA VAL A 458 13.54 4.90 -17.83
C VAL A 458 13.65 6.39 -18.15
N ALA A 459 12.66 7.21 -17.84
CA ALA A 459 12.67 8.65 -18.07
C ALA A 459 13.77 9.38 -17.28
N CYS A 460 14.09 8.91 -16.06
CA CYS A 460 15.22 9.42 -15.27
C CYS A 460 16.58 8.93 -15.78
N GLY A 461 16.62 7.87 -16.60
CA GLY A 461 17.85 7.24 -17.08
C GLY A 461 18.54 6.34 -16.04
N ILE A 462 17.84 5.97 -14.96
CA ILE A 462 18.40 5.19 -13.84
C ILE A 462 18.81 3.78 -14.28
N CYS A 463 18.04 3.17 -15.19
CA CYS A 463 18.31 1.83 -15.71
C CYS A 463 19.29 1.81 -16.91
N LEU A 464 19.84 2.96 -17.31
CA LEU A 464 20.78 3.04 -18.44
C LEU A 464 22.25 2.85 -18.03
N GLY A 465 22.53 2.86 -16.72
CA GLY A 465 23.84 2.55 -16.13
C GLY A 465 23.86 1.17 -15.47
#